data_AF-K1RJB6-F1
#
_entry.id   AF-K1RJB6-F1
#
_cell.length_a   1.000
_cell.length_b   1.000
_cell.length_c   1.000
_cell.angle_alpha   90.00
_cell.angle_beta   90.00
_cell.angle_gamma   90.00
#
_symmetry.space_group_name_H-M   'P 1'
#
loop_
_entity.id
_entity.type
_entity.pdbx_description
1 polymer ?
#
loop_
_entity_poly.entity_id
_entity_poly.type
_entity_poly.pdbx_seq_one_letter_code
_entity_poly.pdbx_strand_id
1 'polypeptide(L)'
;MVQSDVCCRLSYSNISSNSENEADSDVTQVIKLFMAPEINVKPGSKILVKGVGGVVAYKSSGRPAVYPTHQEILLDLVEDKA
;
A
#
# COMPACT_ATOMS: atom_id res chain seq x y z
N MET A 1 -6.14 -7.48 16.89
CA MET A 1 -4.92 -8.27 16.68
C MET A 1 -3.93 -7.38 15.97
N VAL A 2 -2.75 -7.19 16.53
CA VAL A 2 -1.64 -6.43 15.94
C VAL A 2 -0.57 -7.45 15.56
N GLN A 3 -0.14 -7.45 14.30
CA GLN A 3 0.99 -8.24 13.83
C GLN A 3 2.19 -7.29 13.68
N SER A 4 3.33 -7.68 14.23
CA SER A 4 4.60 -6.93 14.19
C SER A 4 5.72 -7.83 13.66
N ASP A 5 6.75 -7.25 13.05
CA ASP A 5 7.90 -7.99 12.49
C ASP A 5 7.55 -9.01 11.39
N VAL A 6 6.50 -8.73 10.62
CA VAL A 6 6.14 -9.55 9.47
C VAL A 6 7.01 -9.16 8.28
N CYS A 7 7.74 -10.12 7.72
CA CYS A 7 8.43 -9.95 6.45
C CYS A 7 7.40 -9.66 5.34
N CYS A 8 7.49 -8.47 4.76
CA CYS A 8 6.62 -8.04 3.68
C CYS A 8 7.42 -7.29 2.62
N ARG A 9 6.94 -7.36 1.37
CA ARG A 9 7.52 -6.64 0.25
C ARG A 9 6.56 -5.57 -0.21
N LEU A 10 7.04 -4.35 -0.35
CA LEU A 10 6.26 -3.22 -0.83
C LEU A 10 6.70 -2.86 -2.23
N SER A 11 5.73 -2.71 -3.13
CA SER A 11 5.97 -2.29 -4.51
C SER A 11 5.22 -0.99 -4.76
N TYR A 12 5.93 -0.02 -5.32
CA TYR A 12 5.39 1.27 -5.72
C TYR A 12 5.29 1.28 -7.24
N SER A 13 4.14 1.64 -7.76
CA SER A 13 3.91 1.82 -9.19
C SER A 13 3.37 3.21 -9.41
N ASN A 14 4.19 4.05 -10.04
CA ASN A 14 3.82 5.42 -10.33
C ASN A 14 3.07 5.47 -11.66
N ILE A 15 1.82 5.95 -11.64
CA ILE A 15 1.03 6.18 -12.85
C ILE A 15 0.98 7.69 -13.04
N SER A 16 1.80 8.19 -13.97
CA SER A 16 1.70 9.56 -14.44
C SER A 16 0.60 9.62 -15.52
N SER A 17 -0.59 10.09 -15.17
CA SER A 17 -1.61 10.42 -16.16
C SER A 17 -1.27 11.78 -16.80
N ASN A 18 -0.67 11.75 -17.98
CA ASN A 18 -0.50 12.95 -18.81
C ASN A 18 -1.85 13.27 -19.47
N SER A 19 -2.76 13.90 -18.71
CA SER A 19 -3.93 14.54 -19.32
C SER A 19 -3.40 15.75 -20.10
N GLU A 20 -3.52 15.73 -21.43
CA GLU A 20 -2.99 16.74 -22.36
C GLU A 20 -3.58 18.16 -22.19
N ASN A 21 -4.26 18.47 -21.09
CA ASN A 21 -4.83 19.79 -20.87
C ASN A 21 -4.56 20.31 -19.44
N GLU A 22 -3.64 21.28 -19.37
CA GLU A 22 -3.46 22.29 -18.32
C GLU A 22 -3.05 21.84 -16.90
N ALA A 23 -1.75 22.05 -16.63
CA ALA A 23 -1.15 22.51 -15.37
C ALA A 23 -1.14 21.64 -14.09
N ASP A 24 -1.83 20.49 -14.02
CA ASP A 24 -1.74 19.61 -12.84
C ASP A 24 -1.45 18.17 -13.27
N SER A 25 -0.16 17.80 -13.27
CA SER A 25 0.25 16.41 -13.42
C SER A 25 -0.11 15.65 -12.15
N ASP A 26 -1.33 15.09 -12.09
CA ASP A 26 -1.72 14.18 -11.02
C ASP A 26 -0.88 12.90 -11.16
N VAL A 27 0.16 12.83 -10.33
CA VAL A 27 1.01 11.65 -10.23
C VAL A 27 0.33 10.71 -9.24
N THR A 28 -0.53 9.83 -9.75
CA THR A 28 -1.18 8.82 -8.92
C THR A 28 -0.20 7.69 -8.62
N GLN A 29 0.19 7.54 -7.35
CA GLN A 29 1.02 6.42 -6.89
C GLN A 29 0.16 5.23 -6.44
N VAL A 30 0.36 4.07 -7.04
CA VAL A 30 -0.29 2.82 -6.63
C VAL A 30 0.67 2.01 -5.78
N ILE A 31 0.24 1.67 -4.57
CA ILE A 31 1.07 1.00 -3.58
C ILE A 31 0.51 -0.41 -3.35
N LYS A 32 1.32 -1.43 -3.63
CA LYS A 32 0.96 -2.85 -3.44
C LYS A 32 1.84 -3.49 -2.39
N LEU A 33 1.21 -4.08 -1.38
CA LEU A 33 1.85 -4.83 -0.33
C LEU A 33 1.72 -6.32 -0.59
N PHE A 34 2.86 -7.01 -0.57
CA PHE A 34 2.98 -8.44 -0.75
C PHE A 34 3.39 -9.06 0.59
N MET A 35 2.65 -10.07 1.03
CA MET A 35 2.93 -10.77 2.28
C MET A 35 2.47 -12.23 2.22
N ALA A 36 2.80 -13.03 3.25
CA ALA A 36 2.33 -14.41 3.35
C ALA A 36 0.80 -14.47 3.41
N PRO A 37 0.14 -15.43 2.73
CA PRO A 37 -1.33 -15.52 2.68
C PRO A 37 -1.98 -15.89 4.04
N GLU A 38 -1.16 -16.33 4.99
CA GLU A 38 -1.53 -16.70 6.36
C GLU A 38 -1.97 -15.48 7.19
N ILE A 39 -1.55 -14.28 6.80
CA ILE A 39 -1.83 -13.05 7.53
C ILE A 39 -3.21 -12.52 7.16
N ASN A 40 -4.13 -12.43 8.11
CA ASN A 40 -5.45 -11.89 7.81
C ASN A 40 -5.47 -10.35 7.90
N VAL A 41 -5.51 -9.67 6.76
CA VAL A 41 -5.62 -8.20 6.69
C VAL A 41 -7.03 -7.81 6.26
N LYS A 42 -7.73 -7.06 7.12
CA LYS A 42 -9.07 -6.57 6.80
C LYS A 42 -9.00 -5.30 5.95
N PRO A 43 -9.93 -5.09 4.99
CA PRO A 43 -10.03 -3.83 4.28
C PRO A 43 -10.23 -2.66 5.26
N GLY A 44 -9.59 -1.52 5.00
CA GLY A 44 -9.59 -0.36 5.88
C GLY A 44 -8.67 -0.48 7.10
N SER A 45 -7.94 -1.58 7.26
CA SER A 45 -6.94 -1.70 8.33
C SER A 45 -5.81 -0.69 8.14
N LYS A 46 -5.33 -0.12 9.25
CA LYS A 46 -4.11 0.70 9.28
C LYS A 46 -2.90 -0.22 9.31
N ILE A 47 -1.96 0.00 8.39
CA ILE A 47 -0.76 -0.79 8.22
C ILE A 47 0.43 0.14 8.40
N LEU A 48 1.29 -0.17 9.36
CA LEU A 48 2.52 0.58 9.61
C LEU A 48 3.67 -0.21 9.02
N VAL A 49 4.34 0.35 8.03
CA VAL A 49 5.46 -0.30 7.37
C VAL A 49 6.72 0.42 7.81
N LYS A 50 7.64 -0.32 8.41
CA LYS A 50 8.97 0.17 8.78
C LYS A 50 9.96 -0.17 7.67
N GLY A 51 10.42 0.85 6.95
CA GLY A 51 11.45 0.74 5.92
C GLY A 51 12.76 1.41 6.35
N VAL A 52 13.71 1.47 5.41
CA VAL A 52 15.02 2.11 5.60
C VAL A 52 14.89 3.62 5.90
N GLY A 53 13.82 4.27 5.41
CA GLY A 53 13.55 5.70 5.60
C GLY A 53 12.61 6.05 6.76
N GLY A 54 12.21 5.09 7.60
CA GLY A 54 11.30 5.33 8.71
C GLY A 54 10.02 4.48 8.67
N VAL A 55 9.02 4.88 9.46
CA VAL A 55 7.72 4.20 9.53
C VAL A 55 6.69 5.04 8.78
N VAL A 56 6.07 4.43 7.77
CA VAL A 56 5.00 5.07 6.99
C VAL A 56 3.67 4.38 7.31
N ALA A 57 2.63 5.18 7.49
CA ALA A 57 1.27 4.71 7.71
C ALA A 57 0.52 4.59 6.38
N TYR A 58 0.03 3.39 6.13
CA TYR A 58 -0.81 3.06 4.99
C TYR A 58 -2.18 2.61 5.47
N LYS A 59 -3.17 2.71 4.59
CA LYS A 59 -4.50 2.17 4.80
C LYS A 59 -4.79 1.14 3.72
N SER A 60 -5.29 -0.03 4.10
CA SER A 60 -5.76 -1.01 3.14
C SER A 60 -6.98 -0.44 2.38
N SER A 61 -6.80 -0.22 1.08
CA SER A 61 -7.80 0.42 0.19
C SER A 61 -8.98 -0.51 -0.12
N GLY A 62 -8.74 -1.82 -0.12
CA GLY A 62 -9.73 -2.80 -0.56
C GLY A 62 -9.48 -4.20 -0.04
N ARG A 63 -10.14 -5.18 -0.65
CA ARG A 63 -9.95 -6.60 -0.31
C ARG A 63 -8.58 -7.08 -0.79
N PRO A 64 -7.83 -7.81 0.05
CA PRO A 64 -6.58 -8.44 -0.38
C PRO A 64 -6.87 -9.54 -1.40
N ALA A 65 -6.04 -9.62 -2.45
CA ALA A 65 -6.02 -10.72 -3.39
C ALA A 65 -5.10 -11.81 -2.82
N VAL A 66 -5.65 -12.94 -2.41
CA VAL A 66 -4.90 -14.02 -1.75
C VAL A 66 -4.56 -15.11 -2.78
N TYR A 67 -3.28 -15.38 -2.95
CA TYR A 67 -2.73 -16.46 -3.76
C TYR A 67 -2.10 -17.54 -2.85
N PRO A 68 -1.88 -18.76 -3.34
CA PRO A 68 -1.27 -19.83 -2.54
C PRO A 68 0.16 -19.52 -2.06
N THR A 69 0.89 -18.64 -2.76
CA THR A 69 2.29 -18.30 -2.41
C THR A 69 2.44 -16.95 -1.71
N HIS A 70 1.49 -16.04 -1.89
CA HIS A 70 1.50 -14.69 -1.31
C HIS A 70 0.10 -14.09 -1.40
N GLN A 71 -0.14 -13.00 -0.68
CA GLN A 71 -1.30 -12.14 -0.92
C GLN A 71 -0.82 -10.75 -1.34
N GLU A 72 -1.65 -10.09 -2.14
CA GLU A 72 -1.45 -8.74 -2.63
C GLU A 72 -2.52 -7.83 -2.03
N ILE A 73 -2.11 -6.71 -1.46
CA ILE A 73 -3.00 -5.76 -0.80
C ILE A 73 -2.75 -4.38 -1.39
N LEU A 74 -3.78 -3.77 -1.96
CA LEU A 74 -3.72 -2.38 -2.39
C LEU A 74 -3.78 -1.47 -1.17
N LEU A 75 -2.83 -0.55 -1.12
CA LEU A 75 -2.66 0.41 -0.05
C LEU A 75 -2.87 1.83 -0.58
N ASP A 76 -3.54 2.63 0.22
CA ASP A 76 -3.56 4.08 0.09
C ASP A 76 -2.57 4.68 1.07
N LEU A 77 -1.82 5.68 0.59
CA LEU A 77 -0.94 6.47 1.43
C LEU A 77 -1.81 7.36 2.31
N VAL A 78 -1.66 7.24 3.63
CA VAL A 78 -2.35 8.12 4.57
C VAL A 78 -1.49 9.36 4.68
N GLU A 79 -1.59 10.26 3.69
CA GLU A 79 -0.99 11.58 3.80
C GLU A 79 -1.68 12.31 4.94
N ASP A 80 -0.93 12.59 6.00
CA ASP A 80 -1.28 13.64 6.94
C ASP A 80 -1.17 14.95 6.15
N LYS A 81 -2.23 15.34 5.44
CA LYS A 81 -2.34 16.68 4.87
C LYS A 81 -2.32 17.65 6.06
N ALA A 82 -1.13 18.13 6.38
CA ALA A 82 -0.88 19.30 7.21
C ALA A 82 -1.27 20.57 6.43
#